data_AF-A0A3Q9V841-F1
#
_entry.id   AF-A0A3Q9V841-F1
#
_cell.length_a   1.000
_cell.length_b   1.000
_cell.length_c   1.000
_cell.angle_alpha   90.00
_cell.angle_beta   90.00
_cell.angle_gamma   90.00
#
_symmetry.space_group_name_H-M   'P 1'
#
loop_
_entity.id
_entity.type
_entity.pdbx_description
1 polymer ?
#
loop_
_entity_poly.entity_id
_entity_poly.type
_entity_poly.pdbx_seq_one_letter_code
_entity_poly.pdbx_strand_id
1 'polypeptide(L)'
;MLKLLGAQKQKDTRTLKYDPESDSISKIIVEFQDYKKKAKFYKDYSEMEIFSFFQKMRFMKTMDEKNSDLIEEARKRQNKIKLKYASYVDYEKWSDSPLADKAKPLPMWARILIIASFILLIIILLLIILGLNKWW
;
A
#
# COMPACT_ATOMS: atom_id res chain seq x y z
N MET A 1 46.65 2.19 -7.90
CA MET A 1 45.31 1.56 -7.85
C MET A 1 44.40 2.22 -8.87
N LEU A 2 44.10 1.49 -9.93
CA LEU A 2 43.19 1.89 -11.01
C LEU A 2 41.73 1.93 -10.52
N LYS A 3 40.95 2.85 -11.11
CA LYS A 3 39.49 2.77 -11.33
C LYS A 3 38.58 2.71 -10.08
N LEU A 4 38.38 3.88 -9.46
CA LEU A 4 37.07 4.25 -8.88
C LEU A 4 36.48 5.48 -9.60
N LEU A 5 36.85 5.67 -10.87
CA LEU A 5 36.19 6.58 -11.81
C LEU A 5 35.20 5.73 -12.63
N GLY A 6 33.90 5.90 -12.41
CA GLY A 6 32.89 5.37 -13.36
C GLY A 6 31.71 4.59 -12.78
N ALA A 7 31.26 4.86 -11.55
CA ALA A 7 30.00 4.30 -11.06
C ALA A 7 29.10 5.28 -10.30
N GLN A 8 29.25 6.60 -10.50
CA GLN A 8 28.08 7.46 -10.42
C GLN A 8 27.26 7.19 -11.67
N LYS A 9 26.43 6.14 -11.59
CA LYS A 9 25.24 5.99 -12.44
C LYS A 9 24.68 7.39 -12.62
N GLN A 10 24.70 7.85 -13.86
CA GLN A 10 24.00 9.04 -14.33
C GLN A 10 22.63 9.05 -13.64
N LYS A 11 22.53 9.80 -12.54
CA LYS A 11 21.26 10.00 -11.85
C LYS A 11 20.43 10.70 -12.91
N ASP A 12 19.40 10.02 -13.38
CA ASP A 12 18.45 10.58 -14.33
C ASP A 12 17.95 11.90 -13.75
N THR A 13 18.54 13.02 -14.16
CA THR A 13 18.20 14.38 -13.72
C THR A 13 16.96 14.85 -14.48
N ARG A 14 15.99 13.96 -14.69
CA ARG A 14 14.65 14.37 -15.10
C ARG A 14 14.06 15.12 -13.93
N THR A 15 14.07 16.43 -14.03
CA THR A 15 13.20 17.28 -13.23
C THR A 15 11.78 16.78 -13.44
N LEU A 16 11.21 16.12 -12.41
CA LEU A 16 9.79 15.74 -12.35
C LEU A 16 8.87 16.95 -12.14
N LYS A 17 9.43 18.17 -12.18
CA LYS A 17 8.66 19.42 -12.22
C LYS A 17 8.16 19.63 -13.64
N TYR A 18 6.85 19.62 -13.79
CA TYR A 18 6.15 20.00 -15.01
C TYR A 18 6.59 21.40 -15.45
N ASP A 19 7.25 21.49 -16.61
CA ASP A 19 7.64 22.74 -17.26
C ASP A 19 6.68 23.03 -18.42
N PRO A 20 5.79 24.04 -18.28
CA PRO A 20 4.83 24.40 -19.33
C PRO A 20 5.49 24.93 -20.61
N GLU A 21 6.74 25.40 -20.57
CA GLU A 21 7.47 25.87 -21.76
C GLU A 21 8.07 24.72 -22.59
N SER A 22 8.17 23.52 -22.01
CA SER A 22 8.67 22.31 -22.68
C SER A 22 7.62 21.61 -23.56
N ASP A 23 6.37 22.09 -23.55
CA ASP A 23 5.23 21.47 -24.23
C ASP A 23 5.00 22.09 -25.61
N SER A 24 5.82 21.67 -26.57
CA SER A 24 5.62 22.02 -27.99
C SER A 24 4.55 21.14 -28.63
N ILE A 25 3.79 21.71 -29.58
CA ILE A 25 2.81 20.96 -30.40
C ILE A 25 3.46 19.73 -31.04
N SER A 26 4.72 19.84 -31.48
CA SER A 26 5.50 18.74 -32.04
C SER A 26 5.66 17.57 -31.06
N LYS A 27 5.91 17.85 -29.78
CA LYS A 27 6.01 16.82 -28.73
C LYS A 27 4.68 16.12 -28.50
N ILE A 28 3.57 16.86 -28.49
CA ILE A 28 2.21 16.30 -28.38
C ILE A 28 1.93 15.33 -29.52
N ILE A 29 2.28 15.71 -30.74
CA ILE A 29 2.09 14.88 -31.93
C ILE A 29 2.91 13.59 -31.83
N VAL A 30 4.19 13.68 -31.44
CA VAL A 30 5.07 12.51 -31.30
C VAL A 30 4.54 11.55 -30.23
N GLU A 31 4.14 12.08 -29.06
CA GLU A 31 3.57 11.28 -27.98
C GLU A 31 2.24 10.63 -28.38
N PHE A 32 1.40 11.31 -29.16
CA PHE A 32 0.16 10.74 -29.67
C PHE A 32 0.41 9.59 -30.64
N GLN A 33 1.37 9.75 -31.57
CA GLN A 33 1.74 8.69 -32.52
C GLN A 33 2.32 7.47 -31.79
N ASP A 34 3.15 7.69 -30.77
CA ASP A 34 3.70 6.61 -29.94
C ASP A 34 2.59 5.90 -29.13
N TYR A 35 1.66 6.66 -28.56
CA TYR A 35 0.48 6.11 -27.88
C TYR A 35 -0.37 5.24 -28.82
N LYS A 36 -0.72 5.75 -30.00
CA LYS A 36 -1.50 5.03 -31.01
C LYS A 36 -0.82 3.72 -31.43
N LYS A 37 0.51 3.71 -31.56
CA LYS A 37 1.28 2.51 -31.94
C LYS A 37 1.35 1.45 -30.84
N LYS A 38 1.42 1.87 -29.57
CA LYS A 38 1.60 0.96 -28.43
C LYS A 38 0.30 0.50 -27.79
N ALA A 39 -0.77 1.29 -27.90
CA ALA A 39 -2.05 0.98 -27.30
C ALA A 39 -2.72 -0.21 -28.01
N LYS A 40 -3.24 -1.14 -27.22
CA LYS A 40 -4.10 -2.22 -27.72
C LYS A 40 -5.55 -1.84 -27.47
N PHE A 41 -6.31 -1.68 -28.54
CA PHE A 41 -7.72 -1.35 -28.46
C PHE A 41 -8.56 -2.62 -28.58
N TYR A 42 -9.61 -2.72 -27.77
CA TYR A 42 -10.51 -3.87 -27.77
C TYR A 42 -11.55 -3.82 -28.90
N LYS A 43 -11.70 -2.66 -29.54
CA LYS A 43 -12.59 -2.37 -30.67
C LYS A 43 -11.88 -1.37 -31.59
N ASP A 44 -12.35 -1.28 -32.82
CA ASP A 44 -11.91 -0.24 -33.75
C ASP A 44 -12.51 1.10 -33.33
N TYR A 45 -11.63 2.03 -32.99
CA TYR A 45 -11.98 3.40 -32.64
C TYR A 45 -11.61 4.34 -33.78
N SER A 46 -12.40 5.41 -33.93
CA SER A 46 -12.00 6.52 -34.78
C SER A 46 -10.75 7.20 -34.22
N GLU A 47 -9.97 7.82 -35.10
CA GLU A 47 -8.76 8.54 -34.69
C GLU A 47 -9.05 9.67 -33.70
N MET A 48 -10.23 10.29 -33.82
CA MET A 48 -10.71 11.32 -32.89
C MET A 48 -10.97 10.75 -31.49
N GLU A 49 -11.57 9.57 -31.39
CA GLU A 49 -11.80 8.91 -30.11
C GLU A 49 -10.47 8.51 -29.46
N ILE A 50 -9.54 7.96 -30.24
CA ILE A 50 -8.19 7.61 -29.76
C ILE A 50 -7.46 8.84 -29.24
N PHE A 51 -7.56 9.97 -29.95
CA PHE A 51 -6.98 11.24 -29.53
C PHE A 51 -7.62 11.77 -28.23
N SER A 52 -8.94 11.63 -28.07
CA SER A 52 -9.63 12.02 -26.84
C SER A 52 -9.16 11.20 -25.61
N PHE A 53 -8.90 9.90 -25.79
CA PHE A 53 -8.35 9.05 -24.72
C PHE A 53 -6.93 9.46 -24.37
N PHE A 54 -6.10 9.74 -25.38
CA PHE A 54 -4.76 10.25 -25.19
C PHE A 54 -4.74 11.56 -24.40
N GLN A 55 -5.58 12.53 -24.76
CA GLN A 55 -5.67 13.81 -24.04
C GLN A 55 -6.04 13.63 -22.58
N LYS A 56 -7.04 12.77 -22.28
CA LYS A 56 -7.43 12.47 -20.90
C LYS A 56 -6.29 11.88 -20.09
N MET A 57 -5.58 10.88 -20.63
CA MET A 57 -4.44 10.27 -19.93
C MET A 57 -3.28 11.25 -19.74
N ARG A 58 -2.97 12.05 -20.77
CA ARG A 58 -1.94 13.09 -20.69
C ARG A 58 -2.27 14.07 -19.57
N PHE A 59 -3.52 14.53 -19.49
CA PHE A 59 -3.98 15.43 -18.45
C PHE A 59 -3.86 14.81 -17.05
N MET A 60 -4.28 13.55 -16.88
CA MET A 60 -4.12 12.85 -15.59
C MET A 60 -2.65 12.78 -15.19
N LYS A 61 -1.75 12.41 -16.12
CA LYS A 61 -0.31 12.38 -15.87
C LYS A 61 0.24 13.76 -15.46
N THR A 62 -0.15 14.83 -16.15
CA THR A 62 0.25 16.20 -15.80
C THR A 62 -0.26 16.60 -14.41
N MET A 63 -1.49 16.20 -14.05
CA MET A 63 -2.03 16.48 -12.72
C MET A 63 -1.32 15.68 -11.62
N ASP A 64 -0.94 14.43 -11.89
CA ASP A 64 -0.13 13.62 -10.98
C ASP A 64 1.26 14.23 -10.78
N GLU A 65 1.91 14.71 -11.84
CA GLU A 65 3.20 15.40 -11.75
C GLU A 65 3.11 16.69 -10.93
N LYS A 66 2.06 17.49 -11.15
CA LYS A 66 1.81 18.72 -10.35
C LYS A 66 1.53 18.43 -8.89
N ASN A 67 0.84 17.33 -8.59
CA ASN A 67 0.49 16.93 -7.23
C ASN A 67 1.47 15.91 -6.64
N SER A 68 2.65 15.74 -7.23
CA SER A 68 3.63 14.72 -6.85
C SER A 68 4.02 14.80 -5.38
N ASP A 69 4.21 16.00 -4.84
CA ASP A 69 4.52 16.24 -3.43
C ASP A 69 3.40 15.74 -2.49
N LEU A 70 2.13 16.02 -2.84
CA LEU A 70 0.96 15.58 -2.08
C LEU A 70 0.79 14.06 -2.15
N ILE A 71 1.04 13.46 -3.32
CA ILE A 71 1.01 12.01 -3.51
C ILE A 71 2.10 11.34 -2.67
N GLU A 72 3.31 11.90 -2.63
CA GLU A 72 4.40 11.38 -1.82
C GLU A 72 4.09 11.46 -0.32
N GLU A 73 3.52 12.58 0.13
CA GLU A 73 3.12 12.75 1.52
C GLU A 73 1.99 11.78 1.91
N ALA A 74 0.97 11.65 1.07
CA ALA A 74 -0.11 10.68 1.25
C ALA A 74 0.43 9.25 1.31
N ARG A 75 1.35 8.88 0.41
CA ARG A 75 2.01 7.56 0.41
C ARG A 75 2.81 7.34 1.69
N LYS A 76 3.55 8.35 2.17
CA LYS A 76 4.27 8.29 3.46
C LYS A 76 3.30 8.06 4.63
N ARG A 77 2.17 8.75 4.67
CA ARG A 77 1.14 8.57 5.71
C ARG A 77 0.52 7.17 5.65
N GLN A 78 0.14 6.70 4.46
CA GLN A 78 -0.39 5.35 4.26
C GLN A 78 0.62 4.27 4.67
N ASN A 79 1.90 4.44 4.32
CA ASN A 79 2.95 3.50 4.74
C ASN A 79 3.14 3.48 6.25
N LYS A 80 3.07 4.64 6.94
CA LYS A 80 3.11 4.70 8.40
C LYS A 80 1.93 3.95 9.04
N ILE A 81 0.73 4.11 8.50
CA ILE A 81 -0.46 3.38 8.95
C ILE A 81 -0.27 1.88 8.70
N LYS A 82 0.16 1.50 7.48
CA LYS A 82 0.43 0.10 7.14
C LYS A 82 1.44 -0.52 8.09
N LEU A 83 2.55 0.14 8.40
CA LEU A 83 3.56 -0.35 9.34
C LEU A 83 3.01 -0.47 10.78
N LYS A 84 2.25 0.54 11.24
CA LYS A 84 1.64 0.54 12.58
C LYS A 84 0.65 -0.62 12.75
N TYR A 85 -0.11 -0.94 11.70
CA TYR A 85 -1.15 -1.95 11.75
C TYR A 85 -0.76 -3.29 11.10
N ALA A 86 0.43 -3.40 10.51
CA ALA A 86 0.93 -4.63 9.89
C ALA A 86 0.95 -5.83 10.84
N SER A 87 1.20 -5.59 12.13
CA SER A 87 1.15 -6.65 13.16
C SER A 87 -0.26 -7.16 13.46
N TYR A 88 -1.30 -6.42 13.06
CA TYR A 88 -2.71 -6.70 13.31
C TYR A 88 -3.45 -7.15 12.03
N VAL A 89 -2.83 -7.00 10.86
CA VAL A 89 -3.36 -7.49 9.58
C VAL A 89 -2.83 -8.90 9.39
N ASP A 90 -3.56 -9.88 9.94
CA ASP A 90 -3.24 -11.32 9.92
C ASP A 90 -3.25 -11.96 8.52
N TYR A 91 -3.38 -11.18 7.44
CA TYR A 91 -3.48 -11.70 6.07
C TYR A 91 -2.16 -12.22 5.51
N GLU A 92 -1.02 -11.67 5.92
CA GLU A 92 0.32 -12.15 5.46
C GLU A 92 0.81 -13.38 6.24
N LYS A 93 0.17 -13.73 7.36
CA LYS A 93 0.56 -14.88 8.20
C LYS A 93 -0.07 -16.21 7.77
N TRP A 94 -0.81 -16.24 6.66
CA TRP A 94 -1.32 -17.47 6.05
C TRP A 94 -0.42 -18.04 4.95
N SER A 95 0.65 -17.35 4.56
CA SER A 95 1.69 -17.93 3.70
C SER A 95 3.03 -17.87 4.42
N ASP A 96 3.73 -19.00 4.44
CA ASP A 96 5.04 -19.22 5.06
C ASP A 96 6.14 -18.31 4.46
N SER A 97 6.07 -17.01 4.75
CA SER A 97 7.15 -16.09 4.45
C SER A 97 8.24 -16.22 5.51
N PRO A 98 9.51 -16.50 5.16
CA PRO A 98 10.62 -16.63 6.09
C PRO A 98 11.00 -15.30 6.78
N LEU A 99 10.35 -14.20 6.42
CA LEU A 99 10.49 -12.86 7.01
C LEU A 99 9.36 -12.51 7.98
N ALA A 100 8.40 -13.41 8.20
CA ALA A 100 7.30 -13.18 9.12
C ALA A 100 7.79 -13.31 10.57
N ASP A 101 7.64 -12.24 11.35
CA ASP A 101 7.86 -12.29 12.79
C ASP A 101 6.86 -13.27 13.41
N LYS A 102 7.39 -14.34 14.01
CA LYS A 102 6.59 -15.34 14.75
C LYS A 102 5.74 -14.59 15.78
N ALA A 103 4.43 -14.88 15.81
CA ALA A 103 3.51 -14.30 16.77
C ALA A 103 4.13 -14.40 18.18
N LYS A 104 4.45 -13.25 18.79
CA LYS A 104 5.10 -13.25 20.09
C LYS A 104 4.21 -14.00 21.07
N PRO A 105 4.72 -15.06 21.72
CA PRO A 105 3.92 -15.79 22.70
C PRO A 105 3.50 -14.80 23.79
N LEU A 106 2.20 -14.82 24.15
CA LEU A 106 1.70 -14.03 25.28
C LEU A 106 2.63 -14.22 26.49
N PRO A 107 2.98 -13.12 27.20
CA PRO A 107 3.84 -13.22 28.37
C PRO A 107 3.21 -14.18 29.38
N MET A 108 4.05 -14.95 30.07
CA MET A 108 3.62 -16.03 30.98
C MET A 108 2.54 -15.56 31.97
N TRP A 109 2.69 -14.34 32.49
CA TRP A 109 1.72 -13.70 33.38
C TRP A 109 0.34 -13.46 32.76
N ALA A 110 0.26 -13.05 31.50
CA ALA A 110 -1.01 -12.85 30.81
C ALA A 110 -1.74 -14.18 30.60
N ARG A 111 -1.01 -15.26 30.32
CA ARG A 111 -1.59 -16.62 30.23
C ARG A 111 -2.15 -17.07 31.58
N ILE A 112 -1.41 -16.85 32.66
CA ILE A 112 -1.84 -17.18 34.03
C ILE A 112 -3.10 -16.39 34.41
N LEU A 113 -3.15 -15.08 34.10
CA LEU A 113 -4.32 -14.24 34.39
C LEU A 113 -5.59 -14.72 33.66
N ILE A 114 -5.47 -15.10 32.39
CA ILE A 114 -6.61 -15.62 31.62
C ILE A 114 -7.12 -16.93 32.22
N ILE A 115 -6.22 -17.86 32.55
CA ILE A 115 -6.58 -19.15 33.15
C ILE A 115 -7.20 -18.93 34.54
N ALA A 116 -6.62 -18.07 35.37
CA ALA A 116 -7.13 -17.75 36.70
C ALA A 116 -8.53 -17.12 36.64
N SER A 117 -8.76 -16.18 35.73
CA SER A 117 -10.08 -15.55 35.52
C SER A 117 -11.14 -16.58 35.12
N PHE A 118 -10.79 -17.55 34.29
CA PHE A 118 -11.73 -18.59 33.84
C PHE A 118 -12.08 -19.56 34.97
N ILE A 119 -11.08 -19.98 35.76
CA ILE A 119 -11.31 -20.85 36.93
C ILE A 119 -12.21 -20.14 37.96
N LEU A 120 -11.99 -18.84 38.18
CA LEU A 120 -12.76 -18.06 39.14
C LEU A 120 -14.25 -17.95 38.73
N LEU A 121 -14.53 -17.80 37.43
CA LEU A 121 -15.89 -17.87 36.88
C LEU A 121 -16.57 -19.21 37.15
N ILE A 122 -15.84 -20.32 37.00
CA ILE A 122 -16.37 -21.68 37.28
C ILE A 122 -16.72 -21.82 38.77
N ILE A 123 -15.86 -21.33 39.67
CA ILE A 123 -16.11 -21.37 41.12
C ILE A 123 -17.37 -20.56 41.48
N ILE A 124 -17.53 -19.36 40.92
CA ILE A 124 -18.73 -18.55 41.13
C ILE A 124 -19.97 -19.30 40.66
N LEU A 125 -19.92 -19.92 39.47
CA LEU A 125 -21.04 -20.68 38.92
C LEU A 125 -21.42 -21.88 39.80
N LEU A 126 -20.43 -22.59 40.35
CA LEU A 126 -20.63 -23.69 41.31
C LEU A 126 -21.24 -23.20 42.63
N LEU A 127 -20.79 -22.06 43.16
CA LEU A 127 -21.34 -21.46 44.37
C LEU A 127 -22.80 -21.06 44.20
N ILE A 128 -23.17 -20.52 43.03
CA ILE A 128 -24.56 -20.22 42.68
C ILE A 128 -25.40 -21.49 42.71
N ILE A 129 -24.94 -22.58 42.06
CA ILE A 129 -25.66 -23.86 42.04
C ILE A 129 -25.84 -24.43 43.45
N LEU A 130 -24.80 -24.43 44.29
CA LEU A 130 -24.89 -24.90 45.67
C LEU A 130 -25.81 -24.01 46.53
N GLY A 131 -25.77 -22.70 46.32
CA GLY A 131 -26.66 -21.75 47.00
C GLY A 131 -28.13 -21.98 46.65
N LEU A 132 -28.43 -22.20 45.36
CA LEU A 132 -29.77 -22.56 44.90
C LEU A 132 -30.22 -23.94 45.40
N ASN A 133 -29.32 -24.92 45.47
CA ASN A 133 -29.63 -26.27 45.96
C ASN A 133 -29.84 -26.34 47.49
N LYS A 134 -29.30 -25.40 48.27
CA LYS A 134 -29.55 -25.27 49.72
C LYS A 134 -30.81 -24.45 50.06
N TRP A 135 -31.42 -23.79 49.07
CA TRP A 135 -32.64 -23.00 49.21
C TRP A 135 -33.89 -23.73 48.66
N TRP A 136 -33.76 -25.04 48.43
CA TRP A 136 -34.85 -26.00 48.28
C TRP A 136 -34.73 -27.04 49.41
#